data_AF-J4TCX5-F1
#
_entry.id   AF-J4TCX5-F1
#
_cell.length_a   1.000
_cell.length_b   1.000
_cell.length_c   1.000
_cell.angle_alpha   90.00
_cell.angle_beta   90.00
_cell.angle_gamma   90.00
#
_symmetry.space_group_name_H-M   'P 1'
#
loop_
_entity.id
_entity.type
_entity.pdbx_description
1 polymer ?
#
loop_
_entity_poly.entity_id
_entity_poly.type
_entity_poly.pdbx_seq_one_letter_code
_entity_poly.pdbx_strand_id
1 'polypeptide(L)' 'MIYAANVEDTARFYERHFDFKATILPGDRIVELVAQDGGANIMLHQAAKGQRSGQSIVKLT' A
#
# COMPACT_ATOMS: atom_id res chain seq x y z
N MET A 1 7.59 -0.73 -0.99
CA MET A 1 6.83 -0.68 0.27
C MET A 1 6.45 0.77 0.55
N ILE A 2 5.19 1.03 0.90
CA ILE A 2 4.64 2.36 1.16
C ILE A 2 4.10 2.40 2.60
N TYR A 3 4.39 3.47 3.32
CA TYR A 3 3.77 3.75 4.61
C TYR A 3 2.55 4.64 4.40
N ALA A 4 1.35 4.10 4.66
CA ALA A 4 0.10 4.81 4.47
C ALA A 4 -0.51 5.21 5.81
N ALA A 5 -0.95 6.47 5.92
CA ALA A 5 -1.68 6.95 7.10
C ALA A 5 -3.03 6.23 7.27
N ASN A 6 -3.73 6.02 6.15
CA ASN A 6 -4.88 5.12 6.06
C ASN A 6 -4.60 4.05 5.00
N VAL A 7 -4.29 2.84 5.45
CA VAL A 7 -3.96 1.71 4.58
C VAL A 7 -5.17 1.29 3.75
N GLU A 8 -6.38 1.32 4.32
CA GLU A 8 -7.59 0.84 3.65
C GLU A 8 -8.00 1.79 2.50
N ASP A 9 -8.00 3.09 2.75
CA ASP A 9 -8.28 4.09 1.71
C ASP A 9 -7.23 4.06 0.60
N THR A 10 -5.96 3.86 0.97
CA THR A 10 -4.86 3.75 0.01
C THR A 10 -5.03 2.51 -0.84
N ALA A 11 -5.35 1.36 -0.23
CA ALA A 11 -5.60 0.12 -0.96
C ALA A 11 -6.74 0.29 -1.98
N ARG A 12 -7.89 0.84 -1.55
CA ARG A 12 -9.04 1.11 -2.43
C ARG A 12 -8.71 2.03 -3.59
N PHE A 13 -7.84 3.03 -3.38
CA PHE A 13 -7.37 3.90 -4.44
C PHE A 13 -6.62 3.11 -5.52
N TYR A 14 -5.69 2.23 -5.11
CA TYR A 14 -4.95 1.40 -6.06
C TYR A 14 -5.82 0.37 -6.78
N GLU A 15 -6.77 -0.25 -6.08
CA GLU A 15 -7.72 -1.18 -6.70
C GLU A 15 -8.59 -0.50 -7.77
N ARG A 16 -9.06 0.72 -7.50
CA ARG A 16 -9.95 1.45 -8.42
C ARG A 16 -9.25 2.04 -9.64
N HIS A 17 -8.00 2.49 -9.48
CA HIS A 17 -7.33 3.30 -10.51
C HIS A 17 -6.27 2.52 -11.30
N PHE A 18 -5.73 1.44 -10.74
CA PHE A 18 -4.56 0.76 -11.29
C PHE A 18 -4.72 -0.76 -11.41
N ASP A 19 -5.94 -1.28 -11.25
CA ASP A 19 -6.26 -2.71 -11.36
C ASP A 19 -5.40 -3.60 -10.45
N PHE A 20 -5.13 -3.11 -9.24
CA PHE A 20 -4.54 -3.91 -8.18
C PHE A 20 -5.61 -4.68 -7.43
N LYS A 21 -5.20 -5.77 -6.77
CA LYS A 21 -6.02 -6.50 -5.81
C LYS A 21 -5.37 -6.46 -4.44
N ALA A 22 -6.07 -5.95 -3.44
CA ALA A 22 -5.59 -5.93 -2.07
C ALA A 22 -5.75 -7.31 -1.42
N THR A 23 -4.67 -7.83 -0.85
CA THR A 23 -4.61 -9.07 -0.08
C THR A 23 -4.10 -8.74 1.33
N ILE A 24 -4.87 -9.16 2.33
CA ILE A 24 -4.48 -9.06 3.75
C ILE A 24 -4.07 -10.45 4.20
N LEU A 25 -2.83 -10.59 4.68
CA LEU A 25 -2.39 -11.84 5.28
C LEU A 25 -2.88 -11.91 6.73
N PRO A 26 -3.56 -13.00 7.14
CA PRO A 26 -4.03 -13.16 8.51
C PRO A 26 -2.85 -13.12 9.50
N GLY A 27 -2.92 -12.21 10.47
CA GLY A 27 -1.88 -12.04 11.49
C GLY A 27 -0.85 -10.95 11.19
N ASP A 28 -0.89 -10.35 10.00
CA ASP A 28 -0.01 -9.23 9.64
C ASP A 28 -0.77 -7.89 9.56
N ARG A 29 -0.06 -6.78 9.80
CA ARG A 29 -0.58 -5.41 9.62
C ARG A 29 -0.25 -4.83 8.25
N ILE A 30 0.13 -5.71 7.32
CA ILE A 30 0.56 -5.36 5.97
C ILE A 30 -0.56 -5.73 4.99
N VAL A 31 -0.88 -4.79 4.11
CA VAL A 31 -1.72 -5.04 2.94
C VAL A 31 -0.82 -5.18 1.73
N GLU A 32 -0.93 -6.28 1.00
CA GLU A 32 -0.25 -6.46 -0.27
C GLU A 32 -1.19 -6.12 -1.43
N LEU A 33 -0.80 -5.18 -2.27
CA LEU A 33 -1.46 -4.90 -3.52
C LEU A 33 -0.78 -5.71 -4.62
N VAL A 34 -1.53 -6.63 -5.22
CA VAL A 34 -1.05 -7.51 -6.28
C VAL A 34 -1.53 -6.97 -7.63
N ALA A 35 -0.58 -6.63 -8.51
CA ALA A 35 -0.90 -6.17 -9.86
C ALA A 35 -1.49 -7.35 -10.66
N GLN A 36 -2.64 -7.15 -11.31
CA GLN A 36 -3.29 -8.24 -12.06
C GLN A 36 -2.67 -8.49 -13.44
N ASP A 37 -1.88 -7.55 -13.95
CA ASP A 37 -1.18 -7.62 -15.23
C ASP A 37 0.20 -8.33 -15.15
N GLY A 38 0.56 -8.87 -13.98
CA GLY A 38 1.86 -9.48 -13.73
C GLY A 38 2.97 -8.47 -13.42
N GLY A 39 2.63 -7.20 -13.19
CA GLY A 39 3.53 -6.17 -12.71
C GLY A 39 4.00 -6.36 -11.27
N ALA A 40 4.65 -5.32 -10.73
CA ALA A 40 5.20 -5.36 -9.38
C ALA A 40 4.12 -5.23 -8.30
N ASN A 41 4.24 -6.01 -7.22
CA ASN A 41 3.38 -5.91 -6.04
C ASN A 41 3.81 -4.74 -5.14
N ILE A 42 2.84 -4.10 -4.49
CA ILE A 42 3.07 -3.00 -3.55
C ILE A 42 2.63 -3.41 -2.16
N MET A 43 3.56 -3.50 -1.21
CA MET A 43 3.24 -3.63 0.21
C MET A 43 2.91 -2.28 0.83
N LEU A 44 1.73 -2.17 1.44
CA LEU A 44 1.29 -1.07 2.28
C LEU A 44 1.41 -1.45 3.76
N HIS A 45 2.01 -0.57 4.55
CA HIS A 45 2.08 -0.70 5.99
C HIS A 45 1.51 0.56 6.64
N GLN A 46 0.85 0.41 7.79
CA GLN A 46 0.32 1.57 8.49
C GLN A 46 1.46 2.48 8.98
N ALA A 47 1.40 3.77 8.64
CA ALA A 47 2.35 4.75 9.12
C ALA A 47 2.15 4.98 10.63
N ALA A 48 3.24 5.14 11.37
CA ALA A 48 3.16 5.50 12.79
C ALA A 48 2.50 6.88 12.94
N LYS A 49 1.74 7.10 14.03
CA LYS A 49 0.96 8.33 14.31
C LYS A 49 1.74 9.65 14.24
N GLY A 50 3.07 9.63 14.14
CA GLY A 50 3.95 10.80 14.01
C GLY A 50 4.51 11.06 12.60
N GLN A 51 4.18 10.25 11.59
CA GLN A 51 4.58 10.51 10.20
C GLN A 51 3.76 11.66 9.62
N ARG A 52 4.42 12.77 9.30
CA ARG A 52 3.78 13.96 8.71
C ARG A 52 3.14 13.60 7.37
N SER A 53 1.86 13.92 7.22
CA SER A 53 1.14 13.84 5.96
C SER A 53 1.89 14.63 4.89
N GLY A 54 2.37 13.96 3.83
CA GLY A 54 3.08 14.58 2.71
C GLY A 54 4.49 14.04 2.41
N GLN A 55 5.05 13.16 3.24
CA GLN A 55 6.32 12.49 2.92
C GLN A 55 6.07 11.13 2.24
N SER A 56 5.97 11.14 0.91
CA SER A 56 6.16 9.92 0.12
C SER A 56 7.66 9.65 0.00
N ILE A 57 8.21 8.80 0.86
CA ILE A 57 9.54 8.21 0.63
C ILE A 57 9.35 7.11 -0.41
N VAL A 58 9.32 7.48 -1.69
CA VAL A 58 9.50 6.52 -2.77
C VAL A 58 11.00 6.41 -3.01
N LYS A 59 11.61 5.34 -2.50
CA LYS A 59 13.00 4.99 -2.80
C LYS A 59 12.99 4.08 -4.04
N LEU A 60 13.23 4.65 -5.21
CA LEU A 60 13.61 3.88 -6.40
C LEU A 60 15.13 3.71 -6.35
N THR A 61 15.60 2.46 -6.19
CA THR A 61 17.01 2.07 -6.37
C THR A 61 17.12 1.17 -7.58
#